data_AF-A0A7R9MP23-F1
#
_entry.id   AF-A0A7R9MP23-F1
#
_cell.length_a   1.000
_cell.length_b   1.000
_cell.length_c   1.000
_cell.angle_alpha   90.00
_cell.angle_beta   90.00
_cell.angle_gamma   90.00
#
_symmetry.space_group_name_H-M   'P 1'
#
loop_
_entity.id
_entity.type
_entity.pdbx_description
1 polymer ?
#
loop_
_entity_poly.entity_id
_entity_poly.type
_entity_poly.pdbx_seq_one_letter_code
_entity_poly.pdbx_strand_id
1 'polypeptide(L)'
;METKGIVVQVYDHSFDVMVMNCGVISRVYLDQLPLKQFTFETKHGKNQLTLEWNDSTDPSQDNTQQIIIACLSLEIQVSVNRDDLTKLNTILRHPNGSFVQKPMPQ
;
A
#
# COMPACT_ATOMS: atom_id res chain seq x y z
N MET A 1 2.65 -8.79 11.35
CA MET A 1 1.91 -8.00 12.35
C MET A 1 1.00 -7.03 11.63
N GLU A 2 -0.21 -6.84 12.12
CA GLU A 2 -1.12 -5.80 11.63
C GLU A 2 -0.99 -4.57 12.54
N THR A 3 -0.94 -3.37 11.96
CA THR A 3 -0.81 -2.12 12.72
C THR A 3 -1.22 -0.92 11.86
N LYS A 4 -1.25 0.26 12.47
CA LYS A 4 -1.38 1.53 11.75
C LYS A 4 -0.03 1.98 11.19
N GLY A 5 -0.07 2.55 10.00
CA GLY A 5 1.05 3.25 9.37
C GLY A 5 0.67 4.67 9.00
N ILE A 6 1.64 5.58 9.04
CA ILE A 6 1.47 6.95 8.53
C ILE A 6 2.33 7.11 7.29
N VAL A 7 1.75 7.55 6.17
CA VAL A 7 2.49 7.81 4.93
C VAL A 7 3.45 8.98 5.16
N VAL A 8 4.73 8.76 4.88
CA VAL A 8 5.80 9.77 5.04
C VAL A 8 6.18 10.35 3.68
N GLN A 9 6.35 9.50 2.67
CA GLN A 9 6.73 9.90 1.32
C GLN A 9 5.93 9.12 0.28
N VAL A 10 5.61 9.76 -0.83
CA VAL A 10 4.86 9.17 -1.95
C VAL A 10 5.71 9.28 -3.21
N TYR A 11 5.89 8.15 -3.89
CA TYR A 11 6.58 8.00 -5.17
C TYR A 11 5.58 7.54 -6.24
N ASP A 12 6.06 7.42 -7.46
CA ASP A 12 5.28 7.01 -8.63
C ASP A 12 4.79 5.55 -8.59
N HIS A 13 5.58 4.63 -8.01
CA HIS A 13 5.27 3.20 -7.93
C HIS A 13 5.30 2.65 -6.48
N SER A 14 5.43 3.52 -5.48
CA SER A 14 5.52 3.12 -4.08
C SER A 14 5.24 4.28 -3.13
N PHE A 15 5.10 3.98 -1.84
CA PHE A 15 5.09 4.98 -0.79
C PHE A 15 5.72 4.43 0.49
N ASP A 16 6.35 5.31 1.27
CA ASP A 16 6.96 4.96 2.54
C ASP A 16 5.97 5.21 3.68
N VAL A 17 5.88 4.26 4.60
CA VAL A 17 5.05 4.35 5.80
C VAL A 17 5.91 4.23 7.06
N MET A 18 5.60 5.04 8.07
CA MET A 18 6.11 4.85 9.42
C MET A 18 5.24 3.83 10.15
N VAL A 19 5.83 2.70 10.51
CA VAL A 19 5.17 1.59 11.23
C VAL A 19 5.08 1.95 12.71
N MET A 20 3.87 2.24 13.21
CA MET A 20 3.69 2.85 14.54
C MET A 20 4.19 1.98 15.69
N ASN A 21 4.09 0.65 15.58
CA ASN A 21 4.45 -0.26 16.67
C ASN A 21 5.97 -0.40 16.89
N CYS A 22 6.80 -0.09 15.89
CA CYS A 22 8.25 -0.29 15.98
C CYS A 22 9.07 0.92 15.53
N GLY A 23 8.44 2.02 15.09
CA GLY A 23 9.11 3.25 14.68
C GLY A 23 9.97 3.11 13.42
N VAL A 24 9.80 2.02 12.66
CA VAL A 24 10.56 1.75 11.44
C VAL A 24 9.83 2.34 10.23
N ILE A 25 10.59 2.89 9.28
CA ILE A 25 10.06 3.27 7.97
C ILE A 25 10.17 2.05 7.05
N SER A 26 9.07 1.69 6.40
CA SER A 26 9.02 0.62 5.42
C SER A 26 8.29 1.06 4.16
N ARG A 27 8.69 0.51 3.01
CA ARG A 27 8.12 0.85 1.70
C ARG A 27 7.01 -0.12 1.32
N VAL A 28 5.88 0.43 0.87
CA VAL A 28 4.82 -0.31 0.20
C VAL A 28 5.01 -0.17 -1.30
N TYR A 29 5.17 -1.29 -2.00
CA TYR A 29 5.30 -1.33 -3.46
C TYR A 29 3.96 -1.67 -4.09
N LEU A 30 3.52 -0.85 -5.07
CA LEU A 30 2.20 -1.03 -5.70
C LEU A 30 2.09 -2.32 -6.51
N ASP A 31 3.22 -2.84 -7.01
CA ASP A 31 3.28 -4.11 -7.74
C ASP A 31 2.88 -5.32 -6.90
N GLN A 32 2.95 -5.19 -5.57
CA GLN A 32 2.52 -6.24 -4.64
C GLN A 32 1.02 -6.17 -4.33
N LEU A 33 0.34 -5.08 -4.70
CA LEU A 33 -1.08 -4.87 -4.40
C LEU A 33 -1.95 -5.32 -5.60
N PRO A 34 -3.13 -5.90 -5.36
CA PRO A 34 -4.09 -6.31 -6.40
C PRO A 34 -4.80 -5.11 -7.03
N LEU A 35 -4.04 -4.17 -7.57
CA LEU A 35 -4.57 -2.99 -8.25
C LEU A 35 -4.93 -3.32 -9.69
N LYS A 36 -6.06 -2.76 -10.14
CA LYS A 36 -6.46 -2.68 -11.55
C LYS A 36 -5.58 -1.69 -12.30
N GLN A 37 -5.43 -0.50 -11.71
CA GLN A 37 -4.57 0.57 -12.20
C GLN A 37 -4.19 1.52 -11.05
N PHE A 38 -3.20 2.35 -11.27
CA PHE A 38 -2.88 3.47 -10.39
C PHE A 38 -2.35 4.64 -11.19
N THR A 39 -2.53 5.85 -10.66
CA THR A 39 -2.04 7.10 -11.26
C THR A 39 -1.25 7.88 -10.23
N PHE A 40 -0.07 8.35 -10.63
CA PHE A 40 0.74 9.27 -9.84
C PHE A 40 0.58 10.70 -10.35
N GLU A 41 0.42 11.65 -9.42
CA GLU A 41 0.37 13.07 -9.74
C GLU A 41 1.09 13.93 -8.70
N THR A 42 1.70 15.02 -9.14
CA THR A 42 2.24 16.06 -8.25
C THR A 42 1.37 17.31 -8.37
N LYS A 43 0.57 17.59 -7.34
CA LYS A 43 -0.30 18.78 -7.26
C LYS A 43 0.23 19.74 -6.21
N HIS A 44 0.51 20.98 -6.60
CA HIS A 44 1.02 22.02 -5.68
C HIS A 44 2.26 21.58 -4.88
N GLY A 45 3.18 20.85 -5.52
CA GLY A 45 4.39 20.32 -4.88
C GLY A 45 4.15 19.13 -3.94
N LYS A 46 2.94 18.56 -3.91
CA LYS A 46 2.60 17.37 -3.13
C LYS A 46 2.36 16.19 -4.05
N ASN A 47 3.05 15.09 -3.78
CA ASN A 47 2.89 13.83 -4.48
C ASN A 47 1.65 13.09 -3.96
N GLN A 48 0.90 12.51 -4.89
CA GLN A 48 -0.30 11.74 -4.64
C GLN A 48 -0.31 10.49 -5.54
N LEU A 49 -0.78 9.38 -4.98
CA LEU A 49 -1.17 8.19 -5.72
C LEU A 49 -2.68 8.00 -5.63
N THR A 50 -3.31 7.76 -6.77
CA THR A 50 -4.69 7.29 -6.84
C THR A 50 -4.66 5.82 -7.22
N LEU A 51 -5.12 4.95 -6.33
CA LEU A 51 -5.14 3.50 -6.49
C LEU A 51 -6.55 3.05 -6.88
N GLU A 52 -6.66 2.23 -7.92
CA GLU A 52 -7.92 1.55 -8.29
C GLU A 52 -7.76 0.06 -8.01
N TRP A 53 -8.54 -0.45 -7.06
CA TRP A 53 -8.46 -1.83 -6.60
C TRP A 53 -9.20 -2.78 -7.56
N ASN A 54 -8.67 -4.01 -7.76
CA ASN A 54 -9.43 -5.08 -8.39
C ASN A 54 -10.33 -5.73 -7.33
N ASP A 55 -11.64 -5.44 -7.35
CA ASP A 55 -12.60 -6.18 -6.54
C ASP A 55 -12.81 -7.57 -7.16
N SER A 56 -11.99 -8.52 -6.71
CA SER A 56 -11.91 -9.88 -7.26
C SER A 56 -13.13 -10.77 -6.97
N THR A 57 -14.19 -10.25 -6.36
CA THR A 57 -15.35 -11.06 -5.92
C THR A 57 -16.70 -10.58 -6.43
N ASP A 58 -16.84 -9.35 -6.93
CA ASP A 58 -18.12 -8.88 -7.45
C ASP A 58 -17.94 -7.80 -8.55
N PRO A 59 -18.20 -8.13 -9.83
CA PRO A 59 -18.09 -7.18 -10.94
C PRO A 59 -19.16 -6.06 -10.90
N SER A 60 -20.11 -6.12 -9.97
CA SER A 60 -21.09 -5.04 -9.73
C SER A 60 -20.67 -4.05 -8.64
N GLN A 61 -19.59 -4.32 -7.91
CA GLN A 61 -19.03 -3.36 -6.97
C GLN A 61 -18.17 -2.35 -7.73
N ASP A 62 -18.56 -1.07 -7.61
CA ASP A 62 -17.82 0.06 -8.14
C ASP A 62 -16.35 -0.05 -7.75
N ASN A 63 -15.43 0.06 -8.74
CA ASN A 63 -13.99 0.00 -8.50
C ASN A 63 -13.65 0.94 -7.34
N THR A 64 -13.20 0.38 -6.21
CA THR A 64 -12.88 1.24 -5.07
C THR A 64 -11.65 2.06 -5.40
N GLN A 65 -11.79 3.39 -5.43
CA GLN A 65 -10.66 4.31 -5.57
C GLN A 65 -10.15 4.74 -4.20
N GLN A 66 -8.83 4.71 -4.02
CA GLN A 66 -8.18 5.14 -2.78
C GLN A 66 -7.04 6.10 -3.09
N ILE A 67 -7.06 7.25 -2.42
CA ILE A 67 -6.03 8.28 -2.55
C ILE A 67 -4.98 8.10 -1.45
N ILE A 68 -3.70 8.05 -1.82
CA ILE A 68 -2.55 7.99 -0.92
C ILE A 68 -1.76 9.30 -1.05
N ILE A 69 -1.64 10.00 0.09
CA ILE A 69 -0.88 11.25 0.23
C ILE A 69 -0.08 11.22 1.52
N ALA A 70 0.95 12.06 1.63
CA ALA A 70 1.70 12.22 2.87
C ALA A 70 0.79 12.59 4.06
N CYS A 71 1.17 12.12 5.25
CA CYS A 71 0.43 12.24 6.52
C CYS A 71 -0.89 11.46 6.59
N LEU A 72 -1.26 10.68 5.58
CA LEU A 72 -2.42 9.80 5.66
C LEU A 72 -2.16 8.64 6.62
N SER A 73 -3.09 8.39 7.54
CA SER A 73 -3.10 7.19 8.39
C SER A 73 -3.81 6.06 7.67
N LEU A 74 -3.20 4.87 7.65
CA LEU A 74 -3.71 3.67 7.01
C LEU A 74 -3.39 2.42 7.82
N GLU A 75 -4.02 1.31 7.51
CA GLU A 75 -3.75 0.02 8.14
C GLU A 75 -2.83 -0.81 7.25
N ILE A 76 -1.79 -1.39 7.85
CA ILE A 76 -0.77 -2.18 7.17
C ILE A 76 -0.54 -3.51 7.85
N GLN A 77 -0.08 -4.48 7.05
CA GLN A 77 0.52 -5.70 7.53
C GLN A 77 2.02 -5.67 7.22
N VAL A 78 2.84 -5.88 8.24
CA VAL A 78 4.30 -5.96 8.14
C VAL A 78 4.76 -7.38 8.44
N SER A 79 5.63 -7.93 7.59
CA SER A 79 6.30 -9.21 7.81
C SER A 79 7.80 -9.08 7.55
N VAL A 80 8.58 -10.00 8.08
CA VAL A 80 10.02 -10.10 7.77
C VAL A 80 10.16 -10.84 6.44
N ASN A 81 11.04 -10.36 5.57
CA ASN A 81 11.36 -11.04 4.34
C ASN A 81 12.11 -12.35 4.64
N ARG A 82 11.67 -13.46 4.04
CA ARG A 82 12.22 -14.80 4.34
C ARG A 82 13.63 -15.01 3.77
N ASP A 83 13.96 -14.35 2.67
CA ASP A 83 15.25 -14.46 2.00
C ASP A 83 16.29 -13.51 2.61
N ASP A 84 15.83 -12.42 3.23
CA ASP A 84 16.67 -11.41 3.87
C ASP A 84 16.01 -10.89 5.14
N LEU A 85 16.44 -11.42 6.30
CA LEU A 85 15.87 -11.09 7.61
C LEU A 85 16.07 -9.63 8.04
N THR A 86 16.89 -8.86 7.31
CA THR A 86 17.06 -7.41 7.55
C THR A 86 16.00 -6.57 6.84
N LYS A 87 15.21 -7.18 5.93
CA LYS A 87 14.19 -6.49 5.15
C LYS A 87 12.79 -6.79 5.67
N LEU A 88 11.96 -5.75 5.61
CA LEU A 88 10.53 -5.83 5.91
C LEU A 88 9.72 -5.81 4.62
N ASN A 89 8.68 -6.63 4.57
CA ASN A 89 7.62 -6.57 3.57
C ASN A 89 6.41 -5.88 4.20
N THR A 90 5.87 -4.86 3.53
CA THR A 90 4.71 -4.09 4.03
C THR A 90 3.62 -4.04 2.99
N ILE A 91 2.39 -4.36 3.41
CA ILE A 91 1.21 -4.49 2.57
C ILE A 91 0.12 -3.57 3.13
N LEU A 92 -0.55 -2.83 2.24
CA LEU A 92 -1.70 -1.99 2.58
C LEU A 92 -2.97 -2.84 2.72
N ARG A 93 -3.80 -2.56 3.73
CA ARG A 93 -5.12 -3.18 3.87
C ARG A 93 -6.01 -2.77 2.69
N HIS A 94 -6.60 -3.75 2.02
CA HIS A 94 -7.59 -3.51 0.98
C HIS A 94 -8.83 -2.82 1.58
N PRO A 95 -9.52 -1.94 0.83
CA PRO A 95 -10.77 -1.32 1.27
C PRO A 95 -11.90 -2.29 1.66
N ASN A 96 -11.81 -3.57 1.27
CA ASN A 96 -12.79 -4.60 1.61
C ASN A 96 -12.51 -5.22 3.00
N GLY A 97 -11.47 -4.73 3.69
CA GLY A 97 -11.06 -5.17 5.02
C GLY A 97 -10.05 -6.31 5.04
N SER A 98 -9.56 -6.82 3.90
CA SER A 98 -8.58 -7.90 3.86
C SER A 98 -7.16 -7.42 3.52
N PHE A 99 -6.14 -8.19 3.87
CA PHE A 99 -4.77 -7.99 3.39
C PHE A 99 -4.54 -8.94 2.21
N VAL A 100 -4.40 -8.38 1.01
CA VAL A 100 -4.24 -9.16 -0.22
C VAL A 100 -2.97 -8.72 -0.92
N GLN A 101 -2.14 -9.69 -1.31
CA GLN A 101 -1.02 -9.47 -2.22
C GLN A 101 -1.32 -10.11 -3.56
N LYS A 102 -0.76 -9.54 -4.63
CA LYS A 102 -0.66 -10.26 -5.90
C LYS A 102 0.17 -11.53 -5.70
N PRO A 103 -0.25 -12.67 -6.26
CA PRO A 103 0.60 -13.85 -6.28
C PRO A 103 1.91 -13.50 -7.00
N MET A 104 3.03 -13.87 -6.39
CA MET A 104 4.36 -13.69 -6.98
C MET A 104 4.40 -14.47 -8.30
N PRO A 105 4.84 -13.88 -9.43
CA PRO A 105 5.07 -14.66 -10.64
C PRO A 105 6.11 -15.75 -10.33
N GLN A 106 5.78 -16.99 -10.70
CA GLN A 106 6.68 -18.16 -10.58
C GLN A 106 7.86 -18.06 -11.54
#